data_AF-T2JL79-F1
#
_entry.id   AF-T2JL79-F1
#
_cell.length_a   1.000
_cell.length_b   1.000
_cell.length_c   1.000
_cell.angle_alpha   90.00
_cell.angle_beta   90.00
_cell.angle_gamma   90.00
#
_symmetry.space_group_name_H-M   'P 1'
#
loop_
_entity.id
_entity.type
_entity.pdbx_description
1 polymer ?
#
loop_
_entity_poly.entity_id
_entity_poly.type
_entity_poly.pdbx_seq_one_letter_code
_entity_poly.pdbx_strand_id
1 'polypeptide(L)' 'MEWKIIFDQAFRDWLYEQEESVQDSILAYIGLVKNKGPLLRLPYVDTIQGSRYPHLKELRVQP' A
#
# COMPACT_ATOMS: atom_id res chain seq x y z
N MET A 1 2.25 -17.90 -4.85
CA MET A 1 3.39 -17.24 -4.17
C MET A 1 2.93 -15.86 -3.73
N GLU A 2 3.24 -15.48 -2.50
CA GLU A 2 2.96 -14.15 -1.97
C GLU A 2 4.22 -13.28 -2.05
N TRP A 3 4.04 -11.99 -2.30
CA TRP A 3 5.11 -11.00 -2.27
C TRP A 3 5.46 -10.63 -0.84
N LYS A 4 6.75 -10.49 -0.54
CA LYS A 4 7.19 -9.97 0.76
C LYS A 4 6.85 -8.48 0.88
N ILE A 5 6.09 -8.13 1.90
CA ILE A 5 5.80 -6.73 2.25
C ILE A 5 6.83 -6.24 3.26
N ILE A 6 7.38 -5.05 3.00
CA ILE A 6 8.32 -4.37 3.89
C ILE A 6 7.73 -2.98 4.15
N PHE A 7 7.61 -2.63 5.43
CA PHE A 7 7.22 -1.29 5.84
C PHE A 7 8.45 -0.52 6.28
N ASP A 8 8.52 0.75 5.86
CA ASP A 8 9.37 1.72 6.53
C ASP A 8 8.91 1.90 7.99
N GLN A 9 9.84 2.25 8.87
CA GLN A 9 9.54 2.43 10.30
C GLN A 9 8.50 3.54 10.52
N ALA A 10 8.61 4.67 9.82
CA ALA A 10 7.68 5.78 9.98
C ALA A 10 6.26 5.41 9.55
N PHE A 11 6.12 4.61 8.48
CA PHE A 11 4.82 4.11 8.05
C PHE A 11 4.22 3.15 9.10
N ARG A 12 5.04 2.27 9.67
CA ARG A 12 4.61 1.32 10.69
C ARG A 12 4.09 2.05 11.94
N ASP A 13 4.85 3.03 12.42
CA ASP A 13 4.48 3.78 13.63
C ASP A 13 3.21 4.58 13.39
N TRP A 14 3.12 5.29 12.26
CA TRP A 14 1.91 6.00 11.87
C TRP A 14 0.69 5.08 11.77
N LEU A 15 0.84 3.88 11.19
CA LEU A 15 -0.27 2.93 11.07
C LEU A 15 -0.79 2.50 12.45
N TYR A 16 0.09 2.21 13.40
CA TYR A 16 -0.31 1.79 14.75
C TYR A 16 -0.94 2.90 15.59
N GLU A 17 -0.72 4.17 15.24
CA GLU A 17 -1.40 5.32 15.86
C GLU A 17 -2.84 5.52 15.36
N GLN A 18 -3.25 4.87 14.27
CA GLN A 18 -4.60 5.02 13.73
C GLN A 18 -5.63 4.20 14.51
N GLU A 19 -6.90 4.59 14.41
CA GLU A 19 -8.03 3.77 14.88
C GLU A 19 -8.01 2.38 14.23
N GLU A 20 -8.44 1.35 14.96
CA GLU A 20 -8.43 -0.06 14.51
C GLU A 20 -9.11 -0.23 13.14
N SER A 21 -10.27 0.41 12.94
CA SER A 21 -11.00 0.38 11.67
C SER A 21 -10.21 0.95 10.47
N VAL A 22 -9.35 1.94 10.71
CA VAL A 22 -8.47 2.52 9.69
C VAL A 22 -7.32 1.57 9.40
N GLN A 23 -6.73 0.97 10.44
CA GLN A 23 -5.69 -0.04 10.28
C GLN A 23 -6.18 -1.22 9.44
N ASP A 24 -7.34 -1.78 9.78
CA ASP A 24 -7.96 -2.91 9.08
C ASP A 24 -8.20 -2.61 7.61
N SER A 25 -8.74 -1.42 7.31
CA SER A 25 -8.95 -0.98 5.94
C SER A 25 -7.65 -0.97 5.16
N ILE A 26 -6.61 -0.29 5.66
CA ILE A 26 -5.29 -0.19 5.01
C ILE A 26 -4.66 -1.58 4.83
N LEU A 27 -4.71 -2.42 5.86
CA LEU A 27 -4.13 -3.77 5.83
C LEU A 27 -4.84 -4.67 4.81
N ALA A 28 -6.14 -4.51 4.59
CA ALA A 28 -6.87 -5.24 3.55
C ALA A 28 -6.33 -4.92 2.14
N TYR A 29 -6.08 -3.64 1.83
CA TYR A 29 -5.48 -3.24 0.55
C TYR A 29 -4.02 -3.69 0.42
N ILE A 30 -3.25 -3.67 1.51
CA ILE A 30 -1.89 -4.24 1.53
C ILE A 30 -1.92 -5.75 1.26
N GLY A 31 -2.95 -6.46 1.72
CA GLY A 31 -3.20 -7.85 1.37
C GLY A 31 -3.33 -8.09 -0.15
N LEU A 32 -3.95 -7.16 -0.88
CA LEU A 32 -3.98 -7.21 -2.34
C LEU A 32 -2.59 -7.06 -2.94
N VAL A 33 -1.76 -6.15 -2.40
CA VAL A 33 -0.36 -5.97 -2.83
C VAL A 33 0.45 -7.24 -2.55
N LYS A 34 0.26 -7.88 -1.39
CA LYS A 34 0.90 -9.15 -1.04
C LYS A 34 0.55 -10.26 -2.04
N ASN A 35 -0.70 -10.31 -2.49
CA ASN A 35 -1.18 -11.34 -3.40
C ASN A 35 -0.83 -11.09 -4.88
N LYS A 36 -0.86 -9.83 -5.34
CA LYS A 36 -0.75 -9.47 -6.75
C LYS A 36 0.58 -8.80 -7.10
N GLY A 37 1.23 -8.18 -6.12
CA GLY A 37 2.50 -7.46 -6.27
C GLY A 37 2.47 -6.45 -7.42
N PRO A 38 3.48 -6.43 -8.30
CA PRO A 38 3.56 -5.49 -9.42
C PRO A 38 2.39 -5.54 -10.41
N LEU A 39 1.62 -6.66 -10.42
CA LEU A 39 0.46 -6.83 -11.29
C LEU A 39 -0.81 -6.14 -10.76
N LEU A 40 -0.79 -5.62 -9.53
CA LEU A 40 -1.88 -4.80 -9.02
C LEU A 40 -1.90 -3.45 -9.76
N ARG A 41 -3.08 -3.07 -10.25
CA ARG A 41 -3.32 -1.89 -11.08
C ARG A 41 -4.53 -1.13 -10.54
N LEU A 42 -4.99 -0.14 -11.31
CA LEU A 42 -6.24 0.58 -11.08
C LEU A 42 -7.42 -0.40 -10.84
N PRO A 43 -8.37 -0.04 -9.95
CA PRO A 43 -8.43 1.23 -9.20
C PRO A 43 -7.53 1.29 -7.94
N TYR A 44 -6.88 0.18 -7.57
CA TYR A 44 -6.19 0.06 -6.28
C TYR A 44 -4.83 0.75 -6.24
N VAL A 45 -4.12 0.80 -7.37
CA VAL A 45 -2.77 1.33 -7.44
C VAL A 45 -2.60 2.16 -8.69
N ASP A 46 -2.00 3.33 -8.54
CA ASP A 46 -1.64 4.22 -9.65
C ASP A 46 -0.17 4.66 -9.58
N THR A 47 0.38 5.12 -10.69
CA THR A 47 1.77 5.59 -10.78
C THR A 47 1.86 7.06 -10.40
N ILE A 48 2.74 7.40 -9.46
CA ILE A 48 3.00 8.79 -9.07
C ILE A 48 3.79 9.47 -10.19
N GLN A 49 3.11 10.35 -10.95
CA GLN A 49 3.73 11.13 -12.01
C GLN A 49 4.70 12.18 -11.44
N GLY A 50 5.82 12.41 -12.11
CA GLY A 50 6.82 13.40 -11.67
C GLY A 50 7.64 12.99 -10.43
N SER A 51 7.47 11.76 -9.92
CA SER A 51 8.32 11.23 -8.85
C SER A 51 9.79 11.15 -9.29
N ARG A 52 10.71 11.51 -8.40
CA ARG A 52 12.16 11.27 -8.59
C ARG A 52 12.53 9.78 -8.61
N TYR A 53 11.64 8.93 -8.10
CA TYR A 53 11.82 7.48 -8.04
C TYR A 53 11.03 6.81 -9.18
N PRO A 54 11.72 6.04 -10.06
CA PRO A 54 11.04 5.31 -11.13
C PRO A 54 10.13 4.23 -10.55
N HIS A 55 8.98 4.01 -11.20
CA HIS A 55 7.97 3.01 -10.81
C HIS A 55 7.38 3.20 -9.40
N LEU A 56 7.50 4.39 -8.81
CA LEU A 56 6.81 4.70 -7.56
C LEU A 56 5.31 4.75 -7.79
N LYS A 57 4.57 4.05 -6.92
CA LYS A 57 3.12 3.92 -7.00
C LYS A 57 2.47 4.31 -5.69
N GLU A 58 1.25 4.84 -5.77
CA GLU A 58 0.37 5.08 -4.64
C GLU A 58 -0.61 3.91 -4.47
N LEU A 59 -0.84 3.47 -3.22
CA LEU A 59 -1.91 2.53 -2.88
C LEU A 59 -3.14 3.34 -2.46
N ARG A 60 -4.24 3.16 -3.17
CA ARG A 60 -5.52 3.83 -2.88
C ARG A 60 -6.33 2.96 -1.93
N VAL A 61 -6.39 3.41 -0.67
CA VAL A 61 -6.98 2.68 0.47
C VAL A 61 -8.38 3.16 0.85
N GLN A 62 -9.02 3.94 -0.02
CA GLN A 62 -10.36 4.49 0.15
C GLN A 62 -11.13 4.36 -1.18
N PRO A 63 -12.46 4.11 -1.13
CA PRO A 63 -13.32 4.16 -2.32
C PRO A 63 -13.35 5.53 -2.99
#